data_AF-A0A6N4UXM3-F1
#
_entry.id   AF-A0A6N4UXM3-F1
#
_cell.length_a   1.000
_cell.length_b   1.000
_cell.length_c   1.000
_cell.angle_alpha   90.00
_cell.angle_beta   90.00
_cell.angle_gamma   90.00
#
_symmetry.space_group_name_H-M   'P 1'
#
loop_
_entity.id
_entity.type
_entity.pdbx_description
1 polymer ?
#
loop_
_entity_poly.entity_id
_entity_poly.type
_entity_poly.pdbx_seq_one_letter_code
_entity_poly.pdbx_strand_id
1 'polypeptide(L)'
;MSKTFAARLNRLFDTVYPPGRGPHTSAEVIAALKSEGVTMSAPYLSQLRSGNRTNPSAATMTALANFFRIKPAYFTDDEYYEKLDKELTWLDSAPWGGGLRIGVGSRVVINESW
;
A
#
# COMPACT_ATOMS: atom_id res chain seq x y z
N MET A 1 -13.46 2.50 -15.12
CA MET A 1 -14.03 1.56 -14.13
C MET A 1 -13.39 1.88 -12.80
N SER A 2 -14.11 2.49 -11.87
CA SER A 2 -13.58 2.82 -10.54
C SER A 2 -13.22 1.51 -9.82
N LYS A 3 -11.91 1.29 -9.58
CA LYS A 3 -11.46 0.09 -8.84
C LYS A 3 -11.87 0.25 -7.38
N THR A 4 -12.53 -0.78 -6.85
CA THR A 4 -12.99 -0.81 -5.45
C THR A 4 -11.82 -0.60 -4.48
N PHE A 5 -12.11 -0.08 -3.28
CA PHE A 5 -11.11 0.06 -2.22
C PHE A 5 -10.31 -1.23 -2.01
N ALA A 6 -11.01 -2.38 -2.00
CA ALA A 6 -10.42 -3.70 -1.90
C ALA A 6 -9.39 -3.98 -3.00
N ALA A 7 -9.73 -3.67 -4.26
CA ALA A 7 -8.82 -3.87 -5.40
C ALA A 7 -7.58 -2.97 -5.30
N ARG A 8 -7.76 -1.69 -4.92
CA ARG A 8 -6.64 -0.75 -4.69
C ARG A 8 -5.74 -1.23 -3.55
N LEU A 9 -6.33 -1.68 -2.45
CA LEU A 9 -5.59 -2.19 -1.30
C LEU A 9 -4.80 -3.45 -1.67
N ASN A 10 -5.42 -4.44 -2.29
CA ASN A 10 -4.74 -5.67 -2.72
C ASN A 10 -3.60 -5.37 -3.70
N ARG A 11 -3.77 -4.39 -4.60
CA ARG A 11 -2.69 -3.94 -5.50
C ARG A 11 -1.46 -3.45 -4.73
N LEU A 12 -1.63 -2.73 -3.62
CA LEU A 12 -0.51 -2.30 -2.79
C LEU A 12 0.19 -3.48 -2.12
N PHE A 13 -0.57 -4.45 -1.60
CA PHE A 13 0.00 -5.68 -1.04
C PHE A 13 0.85 -6.47 -2.06
N ASP A 14 0.43 -6.48 -3.32
CA ASP A 14 1.10 -7.23 -4.39
C ASP A 14 2.27 -6.47 -5.04
N THR A 15 2.38 -5.16 -4.84
CA THR A 15 3.41 -4.32 -5.51
C THR A 15 4.44 -3.79 -4.52
N VAL A 16 4.00 -3.37 -3.33
CA VAL A 16 4.82 -2.74 -2.30
C VAL A 16 5.21 -3.79 -1.28
N TYR A 17 6.35 -4.45 -1.51
CA TYR A 17 7.01 -5.32 -0.54
C TYR A 17 8.53 -5.19 -0.66
N PRO A 18 9.28 -5.34 0.46
CA PRO A 18 10.73 -5.23 0.44
C PRO A 18 11.37 -6.34 -0.42
N PRO A 19 12.45 -6.03 -1.16
CA PRO A 19 13.15 -7.02 -1.99
C PRO A 19 13.67 -8.18 -1.13
N GLY A 20 13.42 -9.41 -1.57
CA GLY A 20 13.81 -10.62 -0.83
C GLY A 20 12.77 -11.10 0.21
N ARG A 21 11.64 -10.42 0.35
CA ARG A 21 10.50 -10.88 1.16
C ARG A 21 9.26 -11.05 0.30
N GLY A 22 8.43 -12.04 0.64
CA GLY A 22 7.12 -12.22 0.01
C GLY A 22 6.12 -11.10 0.36
N PRO A 23 4.91 -11.13 -0.23
CA PRO A 23 3.87 -10.14 0.02
C PRO A 23 3.57 -9.98 1.52
N HIS A 24 3.23 -8.76 1.95
CA HIS A 24 2.87 -8.51 3.34
C HIS A 24 1.64 -9.31 3.74
N THR A 25 1.67 -9.93 4.92
CA THR A 25 0.47 -10.57 5.46
C THR A 25 -0.41 -9.56 6.19
N SER A 26 -1.72 -9.83 6.26
CA SER A 26 -2.64 -8.98 7.03
C SER A 26 -2.19 -8.81 8.50
N ALA A 27 -1.61 -9.87 9.09
CA ALA A 27 -1.12 -9.85 10.46
C ALA A 27 0.07 -8.90 10.65
N GLU A 28 0.97 -8.82 9.67
CA GLU A 28 2.12 -7.91 9.72
C GLU A 28 1.71 -6.46 9.66
N VAL A 29 0.77 -6.13 8.76
CA VAL A 29 0.22 -4.76 8.68
C VAL A 29 -0.38 -4.37 10.01
N ILE A 30 -1.12 -5.26 10.66
CA ILE A 30 -1.73 -4.98 11.96
C ILE A 30 -0.69 -4.81 13.06
N ALA A 31 0.34 -5.64 13.08
CA ALA A 31 1.43 -5.52 14.04
C ALA A 31 2.15 -4.18 13.88
N ALA A 32 2.42 -3.76 12.64
CA ALA A 32 3.04 -2.48 12.35
C ALA A 32 2.14 -1.30 12.73
N LEU A 33 0.85 -1.34 12.33
CA LEU A 33 -0.13 -0.32 12.72
C LEU A 33 -0.25 -0.20 14.25
N LYS A 34 -0.24 -1.33 14.96
CA LYS A 34 -0.27 -1.35 16.42
C LYS A 34 0.98 -0.68 17.01
N SER A 35 2.15 -0.87 16.40
CA SER A 35 3.39 -0.21 16.81
C SER A 35 3.34 1.32 16.59
N GLU A 36 2.57 1.78 15.61
CA GLU A 36 2.30 3.20 15.36
C GLU A 36 1.17 3.77 16.23
N GLY A 37 0.59 2.96 17.12
CA GLY A 37 -0.52 3.36 17.99
C GLY A 37 -1.90 3.27 17.34
N VAL A 38 -2.00 2.74 16.13
CA VAL A 38 -3.27 2.51 15.44
C VAL A 38 -3.75 1.08 15.70
N THR A 39 -4.89 0.95 16.39
CA THR A 39 -5.48 -0.36 16.65
C THR A 39 -6.40 -0.77 15.50
N MET A 40 -6.05 -1.87 14.83
CA MET A 40 -6.87 -2.47 13.76
C MET A 40 -7.03 -3.97 13.98
N SER A 41 -8.24 -4.48 13.79
CA SER A 41 -8.53 -5.92 13.91
C SER A 41 -8.25 -6.68 12.61
N ALA A 42 -7.66 -7.88 12.72
CA ALA A 42 -7.46 -8.82 11.61
C ALA A 42 -8.70 -9.13 10.78
N PRO A 43 -9.86 -9.47 11.38
CA PRO A 43 -11.08 -9.70 10.61
C PRO A 43 -11.54 -8.45 9.86
N TYR A 44 -11.33 -7.24 10.41
CA TYR A 44 -11.70 -6.00 9.74
C TYR A 44 -10.85 -5.74 8.49
N LEU A 45 -9.53 -5.93 8.57
CA LEU A 45 -8.65 -5.83 7.40
C LEU A 45 -9.00 -6.87 6.34
N SER A 46 -9.32 -8.11 6.75
CA SER A 46 -9.76 -9.15 5.81
C SER A 46 -11.07 -8.76 5.09
N GLN A 47 -12.02 -8.15 5.80
CA GLN A 47 -13.27 -7.65 5.21
C GLN A 47 -13.03 -6.50 4.24
N LEU A 48 -12.06 -5.62 4.53
CA LEU A 48 -11.65 -4.57 3.61
C LEU A 48 -11.02 -5.14 2.33
N ARG A 49 -10.17 -6.16 2.46
CA ARG A 49 -9.50 -6.83 1.33
C ARG A 49 -10.44 -7.66 0.47
N SER A 50 -11.47 -8.26 1.05
CA SER A 50 -12.49 -9.02 0.31
C SER A 50 -13.58 -8.13 -0.30
N GLY A 51 -13.63 -6.84 0.05
CA GLY A 51 -14.67 -5.91 -0.40
C GLY A 51 -15.99 -6.06 0.35
N ASN A 52 -16.06 -6.90 1.39
CA ASN A 52 -17.23 -6.95 2.27
C ASN A 52 -17.42 -5.63 3.04
N ARG A 53 -16.32 -4.93 3.31
CA ARG A 53 -16.32 -3.53 3.75
C ARG A 53 -15.60 -2.68 2.73
N THR A 54 -16.27 -1.64 2.24
CA THR A 54 -15.74 -0.73 1.21
C THR A 54 -15.54 0.69 1.70
N ASN A 55 -16.15 1.05 2.85
CA ASN A 55 -16.09 2.39 3.42
C ASN A 55 -15.36 2.39 4.78
N PRO A 56 -14.02 2.31 4.80
CA PRO A 56 -13.25 2.49 6.02
C PRO A 56 -13.29 3.93 6.53
N SER A 57 -12.99 4.12 7.82
CA SER A 57 -12.82 5.47 8.38
C SER A 57 -11.63 6.19 7.75
N ALA A 58 -11.65 7.53 7.71
CA ALA A 58 -10.52 8.33 7.24
C ALA A 58 -9.22 8.07 8.04
N ALA A 59 -9.35 7.80 9.34
CA ALA A 59 -8.23 7.42 10.21
C ALA A 59 -7.62 6.08 9.75
N THR A 60 -8.46 5.10 9.44
CA THR A 60 -8.04 3.79 8.91
C THR A 60 -7.33 3.94 7.56
N MET A 61 -7.88 4.73 6.64
CA MET A 61 -7.24 4.97 5.34
C MET A 61 -5.89 5.63 5.48
N THR A 62 -5.78 6.62 6.37
CA THR A 62 -4.52 7.33 6.65
C THR A 62 -3.47 6.40 7.25
N ALA A 63 -3.87 5.55 8.21
CA ALA A 63 -2.98 4.58 8.82
C ALA A 63 -2.45 3.56 7.80
N LEU A 64 -3.32 3.00 6.96
CA LEU A 64 -2.90 2.10 5.88
C LEU A 64 -1.98 2.81 4.89
N ALA A 65 -2.30 4.05 4.51
CA ALA A 65 -1.49 4.84 3.61
C ALA A 65 -0.09 5.11 4.19
N ASN A 66 0.01 5.47 5.47
CA ASN A 66 1.28 5.67 6.17
C ASN A 66 2.13 4.40 6.20
N PHE A 67 1.52 3.24 6.48
CA PHE A 67 2.20 1.95 6.46
C PHE A 67 2.83 1.66 5.08
N PHE A 68 2.08 1.87 4.01
CA PHE A 68 2.57 1.71 2.63
C PHE A 68 3.41 2.90 2.14
N ARG A 69 3.64 3.92 2.98
CA ARG A 69 4.33 5.18 2.65
C ARG A 69 3.75 5.91 1.44
N ILE A 70 2.44 5.86 1.26
CA ILE A 70 1.70 6.57 0.22
C ILE A 70 0.78 7.64 0.80
N LYS A 71 0.23 8.51 -0.05
CA LYS A 71 -0.80 9.46 0.37
C LYS A 71 -2.17 8.76 0.48
N PRO A 72 -3.00 9.08 1.51
CA PRO A 72 -4.35 8.53 1.64
C PRO A 72 -5.27 8.90 0.46
N ALA A 73 -4.90 9.96 -0.28
CA ALA A 73 -5.51 10.33 -1.55
C ALA A 73 -5.61 9.14 -2.54
N TYR A 74 -4.71 8.16 -2.47
CA TYR A 74 -4.79 6.96 -3.31
C TYR A 74 -6.11 6.19 -3.19
N PHE A 75 -6.75 6.23 -2.03
CA PHE A 75 -8.02 5.54 -1.81
C PHE A 75 -9.25 6.39 -2.17
N THR A 76 -9.11 7.71 -2.18
CA THR A 76 -10.22 8.66 -2.37
C THR A 76 -10.23 9.36 -3.73
N ASP A 77 -9.07 9.46 -4.38
CA ASP A 77 -8.85 10.19 -5.62
C ASP A 77 -8.51 9.20 -6.74
N ASP A 78 -9.41 9.09 -7.71
CA ASP A 78 -9.26 8.22 -8.88
C ASP A 78 -8.16 8.71 -9.85
N GLU A 79 -7.96 10.02 -10.00
CA GLU A 79 -6.88 10.55 -10.85
C GLU A 79 -5.51 10.24 -10.24
N TYR A 80 -5.37 10.42 -8.92
CA TYR A 80 -4.16 10.05 -8.20
C TYR A 80 -3.91 8.54 -8.29
N TYR A 81 -4.97 7.73 -8.18
CA TYR A 81 -4.89 6.28 -8.35
C TYR A 81 -4.35 5.90 -9.73
N GLU A 82 -4.91 6.44 -10.82
CA GLU A 82 -4.47 6.10 -12.17
C GLU A 82 -3.03 6.51 -12.46
N LYS A 83 -2.62 7.68 -11.95
CA LYS A 83 -1.23 8.14 -12.07
C LYS A 83 -0.27 7.18 -11.36
N LEU A 84 -0.61 6.76 -10.15
CA LEU A 84 0.15 5.77 -9.39
C LEU A 84 0.21 4.42 -10.09
N ASP A 85 -0.93 3.93 -10.58
CA ASP A 85 -1.06 2.60 -11.17
C ASP A 85 -0.21 2.51 -12.44
N LYS A 86 -0.14 3.60 -13.22
CA LYS A 86 0.78 3.72 -14.36
C LYS A 86 2.24 3.67 -13.93
N GLU A 87 2.63 4.40 -12.88
CA GLU A 87 4.01 4.43 -12.38
C GLU A 87 4.43 3.07 -11.80
N LEU A 88 3.55 2.43 -11.04
CA LEU A 88 3.73 1.07 -10.52
C LEU A 88 3.84 0.03 -11.64
N THR A 89 3.01 0.14 -12.68
CA THR A 89 3.06 -0.77 -13.84
C THR A 89 4.34 -0.56 -14.65
N TRP A 90 4.80 0.68 -14.79
CA TRP A 90 6.07 0.98 -15.42
C TRP A 90 7.26 0.41 -14.65
N LEU A 91 7.24 0.51 -13.31
CA LEU A 91 8.24 -0.11 -12.42
C LEU A 91 8.25 -1.64 -12.52
N ASP A 92 7.08 -2.27 -12.63
CA ASP A 92 6.95 -3.74 -12.80
C ASP A 92 7.49 -4.23 -14.15
N SER A 93 7.36 -3.39 -15.20
CA SER A 93 7.72 -3.73 -16.58
C SER A 93 9.20 -3.44 -16.91
N ALA A 94 9.97 -2.80 -16.01
CA ALA A 94 11.34 -2.40 -16.28
C ALA A 94 12.30 -3.60 -16.13
N PRO A 95 12.99 -4.06 -17.20
CA PRO A 95 13.80 -5.28 -17.18
C PRO A 95 15.20 -5.12 -16.54
N TRP A 96 15.51 -3.97 -15.93
CA TRP A 96 16.81 -3.75 -15.29
C TRP A 96 16.81 -4.35 -13.88
N GLY A 97 17.51 -5.46 -13.73
CA GLY A 97 17.59 -6.25 -12.51
C GLY A 97 18.13 -5.47 -11.30
N GLY A 98 17.53 -5.72 -10.13
CA GLY A 98 18.07 -5.31 -8.83
C GLY A 98 17.21 -4.33 -8.04
N GLY A 99 16.07 -4.79 -7.54
CA GLY A 99 15.72 -4.56 -6.13
C GLY A 99 15.52 -3.14 -5.59
N LEU A 100 15.15 -2.13 -6.38
CA LEU A 100 14.68 -0.85 -5.80
C LEU A 100 13.16 -0.72 -5.89
N ARG A 101 12.47 -1.35 -4.93
CA ARG A 101 11.01 -1.32 -4.76
C ARG A 101 10.60 -0.23 -3.78
N ILE A 102 11.01 1.02 -4.00
CA ILE A 102 10.50 2.16 -3.22
C ILE A 102 10.33 3.34 -4.16
N GLY A 103 9.13 3.91 -4.20
CA GLY A 103 9.00 5.27 -4.68
C GLY A 103 7.63 5.74 -5.13
N VAL A 104 6.51 5.24 -4.59
CA VAL A 104 5.30 6.05 -4.71
C VAL A 104 5.35 7.16 -3.65
N GLY A 105 5.92 8.29 -4.03
CA GLY A 105 5.83 9.52 -3.24
C GLY A 105 7.12 10.30 -3.11
N SER A 106 7.91 10.40 -4.19
CA SER A 106 9.09 11.28 -4.33
C SER A 106 10.31 10.91 -3.48
N ARG A 107 11.49 11.06 -4.09
CA ARG A 107 12.85 10.73 -3.59
C ARG A 107 13.16 9.23 -3.55
N VAL A 108 13.89 8.83 -4.58
CA VAL A 108 15.21 8.21 -4.39
C VAL A 108 15.81 8.71 -3.06
N VAL A 109 15.76 7.89 -2.02
CA VAL A 109 16.64 7.97 -0.86
C VAL A 109 17.49 6.70 -0.87
N ILE A 110 18.36 6.60 -1.86
CA ILE A 110 19.69 6.05 -1.58
C ILE A 110 20.41 7.10 -0.72
N ASN A 111 20.18 7.06 0.59
CA ASN A 111 21.10 7.66 1.55
C ASN A 111 20.97 6.95 2.91
N GLU A 112 21.90 6.01 3.10
CA GLU A 112 22.71 5.73 4.30
C GLU A 112 22.03 5.43 5.66
N SER A 113 22.48 4.30 6.23
CA SER A 113 22.55 3.95 7.66
C SER A 113 21.29 3.37 8.31
N TRP A 114 21.11 2.05 8.25
CA TRP A 114 21.53 1.03 9.23
C TRP A 114 20.88 -0.31 8.89
#